data_AF-A0A9D8P1D8-F1
#
_entry.id   AF-A0A9D8P1D8-F1
#
_cell.length_a   1.000
_cell.length_b   1.000
_cell.length_c   1.000
_cell.angle_alpha   90.00
_cell.angle_beta   90.00
_cell.angle_gamma   90.00
#
_symmetry.space_group_name_H-M   'P 1'
#
loop_
_entity.id
_entity.type
_entity.pdbx_description
1 polymer ?
#
loop_
_entity_poly.entity_id
_entity_poly.type
_entity_poly.pdbx_seq_one_letter_code
_entity_poly.pdbx_strand_id
1 'polypeptide(L)'
;MTSQVLALSRVYQVDAGPTSESTPFRRFLIGAALAFLAAFLWLPLAAVFVGALREGLGVYWQALTDPDALSAVKLTLIAAAIAVPLNMVFGVAAAWAIAKFEFRGKSLLITLIDLPFSVSPVIAGLLFVLLFGSHGWFGAFL
;
A
#
# COMPACT_ATOMS: atom_id res chain seq x y z
N MET A 1 19.70 18.42 53.68
CA MET A 1 19.87 18.29 52.22
C MET A 1 19.60 16.88 51.70
N THR A 2 19.93 15.82 52.44
CA THR A 2 19.77 14.42 52.01
C THR A 2 18.32 13.90 51.94
N SER A 3 17.40 14.50 52.72
CA SER A 3 15.99 14.08 52.76
C SER A 3 15.16 14.50 51.53
N GLN A 4 15.52 15.61 50.86
CA GLN A 4 14.79 16.06 49.66
C GLN A 4 15.15 15.26 48.39
N VAL A 5 16.36 14.70 48.31
CA VAL A 5 16.79 13.85 47.18
C VAL A 5 16.03 12.52 47.17
N LEU A 6 15.78 11.94 48.35
CA LEU A 6 14.98 10.72 48.49
C LEU A 6 13.49 10.96 48.15
N ALA A 7 12.97 12.15 48.44
CA ALA A 7 11.59 12.51 48.07
C ALA A 7 11.43 12.62 46.54
N LEU A 8 12.41 13.21 45.84
CA LEU A 8 12.40 13.31 44.38
C LEU A 8 12.59 11.96 43.68
N SER A 9 13.40 11.05 44.25
CA SER A 9 13.54 9.68 43.73
C SER A 9 12.26 8.83 43.84
N ARG A 10 11.36 9.18 44.77
CA ARG A 10 10.07 8.52 44.96
C ARG A 10 9.00 9.05 44.00
N VAL A 11 9.11 10.30 43.59
CA VAL A 11 8.25 10.94 42.57
C VAL A 11 8.69 10.57 41.14
N TYR A 12 9.96 10.21 40.94
CA TYR A 12 10.50 9.66 39.68
C TYR A 12 10.47 8.11 39.62
N GLN A 13 9.85 7.43 40.59
CA GLN A 13 9.39 6.07 40.33
C GLN A 13 8.17 6.19 39.41
N VAL A 14 8.46 6.09 38.11
CA VAL A 14 7.47 5.83 37.08
C VAL A 14 6.73 4.56 37.50
N ASP A 15 5.54 4.74 38.07
CA ASP A 15 4.57 3.68 38.28
C ASP A 15 4.46 2.87 36.99
N ALA A 16 4.73 1.56 37.11
CA ALA A 16 4.48 0.48 36.16
C ALA A 16 4.51 0.84 34.66
N GLY A 17 5.51 0.30 33.95
CA GLY A 17 5.59 0.37 32.48
C GLY A 17 4.26 0.00 31.80
N PRO A 18 4.01 0.51 30.57
CA PRO A 18 2.68 0.67 29.94
C PRO A 18 1.86 -0.60 29.64
N THR A 19 2.17 -1.75 30.24
CA THR A 19 1.34 -2.95 30.20
C THR A 19 1.30 -3.62 31.57
N SER A 20 0.39 -3.18 32.44
CA SER A 20 0.02 -3.88 33.68
C SER A 20 -0.93 -5.07 33.45
N GLU A 21 -1.02 -5.55 32.21
CA GLU A 21 -1.94 -6.63 31.81
C GLU A 21 -1.36 -8.02 32.09
N SER A 22 -2.21 -8.93 32.55
CA SER A 22 -1.83 -10.34 32.69
C SER A 22 -1.48 -10.95 31.32
N THR A 23 -0.40 -11.72 31.25
CA THR A 23 0.07 -12.37 29.99
C THR A 23 -1.03 -13.15 29.26
N PRO A 24 -1.97 -13.85 29.93
CA PRO A 24 -3.11 -14.50 29.28
C PRO A 24 -4.06 -13.51 28.61
N PHE A 25 -4.35 -12.38 29.25
CA PHE A 25 -5.25 -11.36 28.73
C PHE A 25 -4.66 -10.69 27.47
N ARG A 26 -3.38 -10.35 27.49
CA ARG A 26 -2.67 -9.84 26.30
C ARG A 26 -2.71 -10.82 25.13
N ARG A 27 -2.49 -12.12 25.39
CA ARG A 27 -2.56 -13.17 24.36
C ARG A 27 -3.97 -13.32 23.79
N PHE A 28 -4.99 -13.20 24.64
CA PHE A 28 -6.38 -13.20 24.21
C PHE A 28 -6.68 -12.01 23.29
N LEU A 29 -6.29 -10.79 23.67
CA LEU A 29 -6.50 -9.60 22.84
C LEU A 29 -5.78 -9.69 21.49
N ILE A 30 -4.53 -10.16 21.48
CA ILE A 30 -3.78 -10.40 20.23
C ILE A 30 -4.47 -11.49 19.40
N GLY A 31 -4.90 -12.60 20.02
CA GLY A 31 -5.61 -13.67 19.33
C GLY A 31 -6.94 -13.20 18.73
N ALA A 32 -7.70 -12.40 19.46
CA ALA A 32 -8.94 -11.80 18.98
C ALA A 32 -8.70 -10.83 17.82
N ALA A 33 -7.70 -9.95 17.92
CA ALA A 33 -7.32 -9.03 16.84
C ALA A 33 -6.86 -9.78 15.58
N LEU A 34 -6.04 -10.83 15.73
CA LEU A 34 -5.60 -11.67 14.63
C LEU A 34 -6.75 -12.45 14.00
N ALA A 35 -7.66 -13.01 14.81
CA ALA A 35 -8.83 -13.71 14.32
C ALA A 35 -9.76 -12.77 13.54
N PHE A 36 -9.98 -11.56 14.03
CA PHE A 36 -10.74 -10.54 13.33
C PHE A 36 -10.09 -10.14 12.00
N LEU A 37 -8.78 -9.84 12.00
CA LEU A 37 -8.04 -9.47 10.80
C LEU A 37 -8.03 -10.62 9.78
N ALA A 38 -7.85 -11.86 10.26
CA ALA A 38 -7.92 -13.05 9.43
C ALA A 38 -9.32 -13.20 8.82
N ALA A 39 -10.39 -13.11 9.61
CA ALA A 39 -11.75 -13.17 9.08
C ALA A 39 -11.99 -12.08 8.04
N PHE A 40 -11.59 -10.84 8.33
CA PHE A 40 -11.79 -9.71 7.42
C PHE A 40 -11.04 -9.87 6.07
N LEU A 41 -9.87 -10.50 6.08
CA LEU A 41 -9.08 -10.74 4.86
C LEU A 41 -9.53 -12.02 4.12
N TRP A 42 -9.69 -13.13 4.83
CA TRP A 42 -9.92 -14.45 4.24
C TRP A 42 -11.37 -14.66 3.80
N LEU A 43 -12.35 -14.06 4.48
CA LEU A 43 -13.76 -14.25 4.18
C LEU A 43 -14.17 -13.68 2.81
N PRO A 44 -13.81 -12.43 2.42
CA PRO A 44 -14.08 -11.95 1.06
C PRO A 44 -13.27 -12.72 0.01
N LEU A 45 -12.04 -13.11 0.31
CA LEU A 45 -11.23 -13.92 -0.60
C LEU A 45 -11.89 -15.28 -0.87
N ALA A 46 -12.33 -15.98 0.18
CA ALA A 46 -13.07 -17.22 0.06
C ALA A 46 -14.40 -17.03 -0.71
N ALA A 47 -15.11 -15.92 -0.47
CA ALA A 47 -16.33 -15.59 -1.20
C ALA A 47 -16.07 -15.40 -2.70
N VAL A 48 -14.96 -14.77 -3.09
CA VAL A 48 -14.54 -14.64 -4.50
C VAL A 48 -14.25 -16.01 -5.12
N PHE A 49 -13.50 -16.88 -4.43
CA PHE A 49 -13.20 -18.23 -4.95
C PHE A 49 -14.43 -19.12 -5.06
N VAL A 50 -15.28 -19.13 -4.03
CA VAL A 50 -16.57 -19.85 -4.09
C VAL A 50 -17.42 -19.26 -5.22
N GLY A 51 -17.49 -17.93 -5.35
CA GLY A 51 -18.17 -17.24 -6.44
C GLY A 51 -17.69 -17.68 -7.82
N ALA A 52 -16.37 -17.70 -8.03
CA ALA A 52 -15.75 -18.09 -9.29
C ALA A 52 -15.96 -19.58 -9.65
N LEU A 53 -16.12 -20.44 -8.65
CA LEU A 53 -16.29 -21.90 -8.82
C LEU A 53 -17.75 -22.36 -8.78
N ARG A 54 -18.72 -21.46 -8.51
CA ARG A 54 -20.15 -21.79 -8.37
C ARG A 54 -20.75 -22.45 -9.61
N GLU A 55 -20.29 -22.06 -10.80
CA GLU A 55 -20.77 -22.60 -12.07
C GLU A 55 -19.94 -23.81 -12.56
N GLY A 56 -19.01 -24.29 -11.73
CA GLY A 56 -18.16 -25.45 -12.00
C GLY A 56 -16.82 -25.11 -12.66
N LEU A 57 -15.90 -26.08 -12.60
CA LEU A 57 -14.53 -25.94 -13.10
C LEU A 57 -14.46 -25.78 -14.64
N GLY A 58 -15.48 -26.26 -15.36
CA GLY A 58 -15.55 -26.14 -16.82
C GLY A 58 -15.77 -24.69 -17.28
N VAL A 59 -16.66 -23.95 -16.62
CA VAL A 59 -16.93 -22.53 -16.91
C VAL A 59 -15.73 -21.67 -16.54
N TYR A 60 -15.05 -21.98 -15.43
CA TYR A 60 -13.80 -21.33 -15.05
C TYR A 60 -12.70 -21.49 -16.12
N TRP A 61 -12.53 -22.70 -16.67
CA TRP A 61 -11.55 -22.94 -17.73
C TRP A 61 -11.90 -22.22 -19.04
N GLN A 62 -13.19 -22.17 -19.38
CA GLN A 62 -13.68 -21.41 -20.54
C GLN A 62 -13.42 -19.91 -20.37
N ALA A 63 -13.68 -19.35 -19.19
CA ALA A 63 -13.39 -17.94 -18.90
C ALA A 63 -11.90 -17.61 -18.99
N LEU A 64 -11.01 -18.54 -18.62
CA LEU A 64 -9.55 -18.37 -18.76
C LEU A 64 -9.05 -18.48 -20.20
N THR A 65 -9.74 -19.28 -21.02
CA THR A 65 -9.38 -19.49 -22.43
C THR A 65 -10.10 -18.53 -23.38
N ASP A 66 -10.97 -17.68 -22.84
CA ASP A 66 -11.62 -16.59 -23.56
C ASP A 66 -10.55 -15.68 -24.21
N PRO A 67 -10.61 -15.45 -25.53
CA PRO A 67 -9.72 -14.55 -26.25
C PRO A 67 -9.60 -13.16 -25.62
N ASP A 68 -10.69 -12.64 -25.03
CA ASP A 68 -10.68 -11.31 -24.41
C ASP A 68 -9.92 -11.34 -23.08
N ALA A 69 -10.10 -12.39 -22.27
CA ALA A 69 -9.36 -12.58 -21.02
C ALA A 69 -7.86 -12.73 -21.29
N LEU A 70 -7.48 -13.53 -22.29
CA LEU A 70 -6.09 -13.71 -22.68
C LEU A 70 -5.46 -12.41 -23.21
N SER A 71 -6.22 -11.64 -23.98
CA SER A 71 -5.76 -10.34 -24.50
C SER A 71 -5.55 -9.33 -23.37
N ALA A 72 -6.46 -9.27 -22.40
CA ALA A 72 -6.33 -8.43 -21.21
C ALA A 72 -5.09 -8.82 -20.38
N VAL A 73 -4.90 -10.12 -20.11
CA VAL A 73 -3.73 -10.63 -19.37
C VAL A 73 -2.43 -10.27 -20.11
N LYS A 74 -2.38 -10.46 -21.42
CA LYS A 74 -1.21 -10.11 -22.24
C LYS A 74 -0.90 -8.62 -22.17
N LEU A 75 -1.92 -7.75 -22.26
CA LEU A 75 -1.74 -6.30 -22.16
C LEU A 75 -1.18 -5.91 -20.78
N THR A 76 -1.73 -6.47 -19.70
CA THR A 76 -1.22 -6.24 -18.34
C THR A 76 0.21 -6.71 -18.18
N LEU A 77 0.58 -7.88 -18.72
CA LEU A 77 1.93 -8.40 -18.64
C LEU A 77 2.94 -7.55 -19.43
N ILE A 78 2.58 -7.08 -20.62
CA ILE A 78 3.44 -6.17 -21.40
C ILE A 78 3.61 -4.84 -20.66
N ALA A 79 2.52 -4.27 -20.15
CA ALA A 79 2.56 -3.04 -19.37
C ALA A 79 3.45 -3.19 -18.13
N ALA A 80 3.32 -4.29 -17.38
CA ALA A 80 4.15 -4.58 -16.23
C ALA A 80 5.63 -4.79 -16.60
N ALA A 81 5.90 -5.52 -17.69
CA ALA A 81 7.26 -5.78 -18.17
C ALA A 81 8.01 -4.50 -18.55
N ILE A 82 7.31 -3.45 -18.98
CA ILE A 82 7.89 -2.14 -19.30
C ILE A 82 7.93 -1.24 -18.06
N ALA A 83 6.82 -1.15 -17.32
CA ALA A 83 6.69 -0.24 -16.19
C ALA A 83 7.60 -0.62 -15.01
N VAL A 84 7.75 -1.91 -14.71
CA VAL A 84 8.54 -2.36 -13.55
C VAL A 84 10.02 -2.00 -13.69
N PRO A 85 10.72 -2.31 -14.80
CA PRO A 85 12.12 -1.92 -14.96
C PRO A 85 12.32 -0.41 -14.97
N LEU A 86 11.43 0.34 -15.63
CA LEU A 86 11.51 1.81 -15.64
C LEU A 86 11.33 2.38 -14.23
N ASN A 87 10.31 1.93 -13.50
CA ASN A 87 10.10 2.33 -12.10
C ASN A 87 11.29 1.94 -11.22
N MET A 88 11.91 0.79 -11.46
CA MET A 88 13.10 0.36 -10.73
C MET A 88 14.28 1.31 -10.99
N VAL A 89 14.59 1.61 -12.25
CA VAL A 89 15.73 2.48 -12.61
C VAL A 89 15.52 3.89 -12.06
N PHE A 90 14.38 4.51 -12.34
CA PHE A 90 14.11 5.88 -11.89
C PHE A 90 13.90 5.96 -10.38
N GLY A 91 13.19 4.99 -9.79
CA GLY A 91 12.94 4.94 -8.35
C GLY A 91 14.23 4.74 -7.56
N VAL A 92 15.10 3.82 -7.97
CA VAL A 92 16.40 3.61 -7.33
C VAL A 92 17.30 4.84 -7.51
N ALA A 93 17.33 5.45 -8.70
CA ALA A 93 18.10 6.67 -8.93
C ALA A 93 17.63 7.82 -8.02
N ALA A 94 16.32 8.04 -7.90
CA ALA A 94 15.75 9.06 -7.02
C ALA A 94 16.02 8.77 -5.54
N ALA A 95 15.79 7.52 -5.10
CA ALA A 95 16.07 7.09 -3.74
C ALA A 95 17.56 7.26 -3.39
N TRP A 96 18.45 6.91 -4.32
CA TRP A 96 19.89 7.10 -4.14
C TRP A 96 20.28 8.58 -4.04
N ALA A 97 19.70 9.43 -4.90
CA ALA A 97 19.92 10.87 -4.86
C ALA A 97 19.51 11.48 -3.51
N ILE A 98 18.36 11.08 -2.98
CA ILE A 98 17.83 11.57 -1.70
C ILE A 98 18.64 11.02 -0.52
N ALA A 99 19.02 9.74 -0.54
CA ALA A 99 19.72 9.10 0.57
C ALA A 99 21.18 9.56 0.71
N LYS A 100 21.87 9.80 -0.41
CA LYS A 100 23.32 10.08 -0.40
C LYS A 100 23.68 11.57 -0.48
N PHE A 101 22.84 12.41 -1.08
CA PHE A 101 23.16 13.82 -1.32
C PHE A 101 22.28 14.77 -0.50
N GLU A 102 22.86 15.91 -0.11
CA GLU A 102 22.16 17.02 0.52
C GLU A 102 22.16 18.21 -0.44
N PHE A 103 21.02 18.49 -1.06
CA PHE A 103 20.84 19.58 -2.02
C PHE A 103 19.61 20.42 -1.68
N ARG A 104 19.63 21.71 -2.03
CA ARG A 104 18.58 22.68 -1.65
C ARG A 104 17.17 22.29 -2.14
N GLY A 105 17.06 21.54 -3.24
CA GLY A 105 15.79 21.09 -3.83
C GLY A 105 15.28 19.73 -3.33
N LYS A 106 15.92 19.10 -2.33
CA LYS A 106 15.61 17.73 -1.87
C LYS A 106 14.17 17.58 -1.36
N SER A 107 13.68 18.57 -0.62
CA SER A 107 12.30 18.58 -0.12
C SER A 107 11.26 18.61 -1.24
N LEU A 108 11.51 19.39 -2.31
CA LEU A 108 10.62 19.43 -3.47
C LEU A 108 10.55 18.08 -4.19
N LEU A 109 11.70 17.40 -4.35
CA LEU A 109 11.75 16.09 -4.99
C LEU A 109 10.98 15.03 -4.19
N ILE A 110 11.14 15.01 -2.86
CA ILE A 110 10.40 14.10 -1.97
C ILE A 110 8.89 14.33 -2.12
N THR A 111 8.44 15.58 -2.05
CA THR A 111 7.03 15.93 -2.21
C THR A 111 6.48 15.50 -3.57
N LEU A 112 7.24 15.68 -4.66
CA LEU A 112 6.85 15.22 -6.00
C LEU A 112 6.67 13.70 -6.08
N ILE A 113 7.51 12.94 -5.37
CA ILE A 113 7.44 11.48 -5.31
C ILE A 113 6.24 11.00 -4.48
N ASP A 114 5.92 11.71 -3.38
CA ASP A 114 4.81 11.35 -2.48
C ASP A 114 3.44 11.86 -2.96
N LEU A 115 3.43 12.90 -3.80
CA LEU A 115 2.23 13.51 -4.38
C LEU A 115 1.25 12.49 -5.00
N PRO A 116 1.65 11.56 -5.89
CA PRO A 116 0.71 10.61 -6.49
C PRO A 116 -0.02 9.74 -5.46
N PHE A 117 0.60 9.42 -4.32
CA PHE A 117 -0.05 8.67 -3.24
C PHE A 117 -1.05 9.52 -2.44
N SER A 118 -0.87 10.84 -2.45
CA SER A 118 -1.79 11.78 -1.81
C SER A 118 -3.01 12.10 -2.67
N VAL A 119 -2.94 11.85 -3.98
CA VAL A 119 -4.03 12.10 -4.93
C VAL A 119 -4.95 10.87 -5.02
N SER A 120 -6.27 11.10 -5.02
CA SER A 120 -7.25 10.02 -5.21
C SER A 120 -7.04 9.33 -6.58
N PRO A 121 -7.06 7.99 -6.64
CA PRO A 121 -6.92 7.25 -7.90
C PRO A 121 -7.92 7.69 -8.98
N VAL A 122 -9.13 8.08 -8.58
CA VAL A 122 -10.17 8.57 -9.49
C VAL A 122 -9.77 9.90 -10.14
N ILE A 123 -9.17 10.80 -9.37
CA ILE A 123 -8.71 12.10 -9.86
C ILE A 123 -7.51 11.91 -10.79
N ALA A 124 -6.59 11.01 -10.46
CA ALA A 124 -5.47 10.67 -11.33
C ALA A 124 -5.96 10.15 -12.71
N GLY A 125 -6.99 9.30 -12.72
CA GLY A 125 -7.64 8.85 -13.95
C GLY A 125 -8.23 10.00 -14.77
N LEU A 126 -8.96 10.92 -14.12
CA LEU A 126 -9.53 12.10 -14.78
C LEU A 126 -8.45 13.00 -15.38
N LEU A 127 -7.33 13.22 -14.66
CA LEU A 127 -6.20 14.00 -15.18
C LEU A 127 -5.63 13.40 -16.47
N PHE A 128 -5.48 12.07 -16.55
CA PHE A 128 -5.04 11.43 -17.79
C PHE A 128 -6.03 11.65 -18.94
N VAL A 129 -7.33 11.51 -18.69
CA VAL A 129 -8.36 11.77 -19.71
C VAL A 129 -8.36 13.24 -20.16
N LEU A 130 -8.15 14.19 -19.24
CA LEU A 130 -8.10 15.62 -19.59
C LEU A 130 -6.82 16.00 -20.33
N LEU A 131 -5.69 15.39 -20.00
CA LEU A 131 -4.40 15.68 -20.63
C LEU A 131 -4.28 15.05 -22.02
N PHE A 132 -4.73 13.81 -22.17
CA PHE A 132 -4.64 13.02 -23.41
C PHE A 132 -5.97 12.92 -24.18
N GLY A 133 -7.03 13.55 -23.71
CA GLY A 133 -8.30 13.63 -24.42
C GLY A 133 -8.23 14.54 -25.65
N SER A 134 -9.26 14.50 -26.49
CA SER A 134 -9.31 15.24 -27.76
C SER A 134 -9.23 16.77 -27.65
N HIS A 135 -9.42 17.33 -26.46
CA HIS A 135 -9.26 18.77 -26.18
C HIS A 135 -8.14 19.04 -25.16
N GLY A 136 -7.35 18.01 -24.84
CA GLY A 136 -6.24 18.07 -23.90
C GLY A 136 -4.96 18.64 -24.52
N TRP A 137 -4.02 19.03 -23.66
CA TRP A 137 -2.73 19.58 -24.09
C TRP A 137 -1.91 18.61 -24.96
N PHE A 138 -2.09 17.30 -24.76
CA PHE A 138 -1.46 16.26 -25.56
C PHE A 138 -2.41 15.62 -26.59
N GLY A 139 -3.65 16.09 -26.67
CA GLY A 139 -4.68 15.56 -27.57
C GLY A 139 -4.41 15.80 -29.06
N ALA A 140 -3.49 16.72 -29.40
CA ALA A 140 -3.06 16.94 -30.78
C ALA A 140 -1.96 15.98 -31.25
N PHE A 141 -1.32 15.23 -30.33
CA PHE A 141 -0.20 14.32 -30.61
C PHE A 141 -0.63 12.83 -30.69
N LEU A 142 -1.92 12.53 -30.48
CA LEU A 142 -2.55 11.21 -30.56
C LEU A 142 -3.74 11.26 -31.53
#